data_AF-A0A928DV88-F1
#
_entry.id   AF-A0A928DV88-F1
#
_cell.length_a   1.000
_cell.length_b   1.000
_cell.length_c   1.000
_cell.angle_alpha   90.00
_cell.angle_beta   90.00
_cell.angle_gamma   90.00
#
_symmetry.space_group_name_H-M   'P 1'
#
loop_
_entity.id
_entity.type
_entity.pdbx_description
1 polymer ?
#
loop_
_entity_poly.entity_id
_entity_poly.type
_entity_poly.pdbx_seq_one_letter_code
_entity_poly.pdbx_strand_id
1 'polypeptide(L)'
;MKSVTRRQFLAAGTAFGIVSSFSAPVVWANDASSIPSPGEELRFALIGCGGRGMLLADVTAKLPGMRLTAVCDPDRSRLEPAAQKYGLEKAVTDLRRLLDDPEVDAVLIASPNHWHCLAAIWAMQAGKHVYVEKPLCLSFWEGRQVVNAAKKYRKLCQIGTQMRTDAVLHPFVKKKLHEEKLLGEIRSVRVNRSWPRRPIGLRETPCPIPENLDYDLWLGPAQDLPLYRNRIQYDWHWMWNTGHGEMGNWGAHLLDDCRNDVLQDRVSIPKRVLSIGGRVGEKDAGETPNMALSWFDTGSIPVVFGISGLEDAKKRHFTGNTKGPRSGYVVYCEGGRYEKFWGGGVFFDAEGKKICEIAGNSEHYGAFPHIQNFADALRNGNEAELNAQIETGFRSSFWYNAPNMAYRLGRKYSKSEVVSFLEETGKTGCWGEVLSEMEEHLANNQIAMEDGAFTMSPCLELDAQTERFVGDSAEDANRSAEMRPKRGVFEVPEVLL
;
A
#
# COMPACT_ATOMS: atom_id res chain seq x y z
N MET A 1 35.64 25.52 58.02
CA MET A 1 35.55 25.89 56.59
C MET A 1 36.82 25.46 55.87
N LYS A 2 36.73 24.45 55.00
CA LYS A 2 37.32 24.37 53.65
C LYS A 2 37.08 22.96 53.09
N SER A 3 36.81 22.94 51.80
CA SER A 3 36.16 21.94 50.96
C SER A 3 36.90 20.60 50.78
N VAL A 4 36.14 19.51 50.67
CA VAL A 4 36.59 18.23 50.10
C VAL A 4 36.50 18.33 48.57
N THR A 5 37.62 18.11 47.88
CA THR A 5 37.73 18.14 46.41
C THR A 5 37.55 16.75 45.79
N ARG A 6 36.81 16.73 44.67
CA ARG A 6 36.61 15.61 43.75
C ARG A 6 37.93 15.18 43.09
N ARG A 7 38.62 14.18 43.64
CA ARG A 7 39.55 13.22 42.98
C ARG A 7 40.39 12.52 44.05
N GLN A 8 39.91 11.39 44.53
CA GLN A 8 40.70 10.30 45.15
C GLN A 8 39.71 9.29 45.73
N PHE A 9 39.17 8.42 44.88
CA PHE A 9 38.76 7.09 45.33
C PHE A 9 38.71 6.16 44.11
N LEU A 10 39.89 5.71 43.70
CA LEU A 10 40.04 4.46 42.97
C LEU A 10 40.78 3.48 43.88
N ALA A 11 40.53 2.19 43.64
CA ALA A 11 41.06 0.99 44.30
C ALA A 11 40.26 0.53 45.52
N ALA A 12 39.79 -0.71 45.64
CA ALA A 12 39.87 -1.91 44.80
C ALA A 12 38.86 -2.92 45.40
N GLY A 13 38.31 -3.85 44.61
CA GLY A 13 37.47 -4.92 45.17
C GLY A 13 36.67 -5.69 44.13
N THR A 14 37.31 -6.71 43.59
CA THR A 14 36.86 -7.76 42.65
C THR A 14 35.52 -8.45 42.94
N ALA A 15 34.77 -8.68 41.85
CA ALA A 15 34.02 -9.89 41.43
C ALA A 15 32.93 -10.49 42.34
N PHE A 16 31.67 -10.46 41.87
CA PHE A 16 30.83 -11.63 41.57
C PHE A 16 29.60 -11.17 40.78
N GLY A 17 29.27 -11.86 39.69
CA GLY A 17 28.24 -11.46 38.73
C GLY A 17 26.81 -11.68 39.24
N ILE A 18 25.98 -10.65 39.07
CA ILE A 18 24.52 -10.75 38.92
C ILE A 18 24.15 -9.75 37.81
N VAL A 19 23.77 -10.27 36.64
CA VAL A 19 23.16 -9.49 35.56
C VAL A 19 21.81 -9.01 36.08
N SER A 20 21.80 -7.79 36.61
CA SER A 20 20.58 -7.09 36.99
C SER A 20 20.14 -6.29 35.78
N SER A 21 19.07 -6.74 35.12
CA SER A 21 18.37 -6.02 34.07
C SER A 21 18.01 -4.62 34.56
N PHE A 22 18.72 -3.58 34.09
CA PHE A 22 18.26 -2.21 34.24
C PHE A 22 17.20 -1.93 33.16
N SER A 23 15.96 -2.31 33.47
CA SER A 23 14.78 -1.69 32.88
C SER A 23 14.62 -0.31 33.50
N ALA A 24 15.27 0.71 32.93
CA ALA A 24 14.90 2.08 33.22
C ALA A 24 13.58 2.37 32.48
N PRO A 25 12.51 2.82 33.15
CA PRO A 25 11.33 3.28 32.45
C PRO A 25 11.71 4.57 31.72
N VAL A 26 11.76 4.53 30.39
CA VAL A 26 11.74 5.75 29.60
C VAL A 26 10.37 6.37 29.85
N VAL A 27 10.31 7.38 30.71
CA VAL A 27 9.11 8.21 30.88
C VAL A 27 8.99 9.01 29.60
N TRP A 28 8.07 8.60 28.72
CA TRP A 28 7.73 9.38 27.54
C TRP A 28 6.90 10.55 28.06
N ALA A 29 7.52 11.73 28.14
CA ALA A 29 6.78 12.96 28.37
C ALA A 29 5.73 13.07 27.26
N ASN A 30 4.47 13.07 27.69
CA ASN A 30 3.30 13.12 26.82
C ASN A 30 3.16 14.58 26.34
N ASP A 31 4.04 14.99 25.43
CA ASP A 31 4.08 16.36 24.93
C ASP A 31 3.03 16.51 23.83
N ALA A 32 1.85 16.97 24.23
CA ALA A 32 0.78 17.39 23.34
C ALA A 32 1.12 18.69 22.57
N SER A 33 2.40 19.10 22.53
CA SER A 33 2.90 20.37 22.01
C SER A 33 3.93 20.24 20.88
N SER A 34 3.93 19.15 20.10
CA SER A 34 4.79 19.06 18.91
C SER A 34 4.17 19.65 17.63
N ILE A 35 3.09 20.43 17.73
CA ILE A 35 2.54 21.14 16.57
C ILE A 35 3.30 22.46 16.47
N PRO A 36 4.08 22.71 15.40
CA PRO A 36 4.76 23.98 15.22
C PRO A 36 3.75 25.12 15.23
N SER A 37 4.10 26.21 15.89
CA SER A 37 3.24 27.37 15.98
C SER A 37 3.00 27.99 14.59
N PRO A 38 1.83 28.62 14.34
CA PRO A 38 1.54 29.23 13.04
C PRO A 38 2.66 30.21 12.62
N GLY A 39 3.41 29.85 11.58
CA GLY A 39 4.57 30.60 11.09
C GLY A 39 5.92 29.90 11.25
N GLU A 40 6.00 28.83 12.04
CA GLU A 40 7.19 27.96 12.10
C GLU A 40 7.25 26.98 10.92
N GLU A 41 8.47 26.72 10.47
CA GLU A 41 8.75 25.80 9.36
C GLU A 41 8.63 24.35 9.84
N LEU A 42 7.83 23.54 9.15
CA LEU A 42 7.70 22.11 9.44
C LEU A 42 8.94 21.35 8.95
N ARG A 43 9.62 20.64 9.85
CA ARG A 43 10.86 19.91 9.54
C ARG A 43 10.55 18.44 9.25
N PHE A 44 10.79 18.06 8.01
CA PHE A 44 10.56 16.71 7.50
C PHE A 44 11.87 15.94 7.34
N ALA A 45 11.77 14.63 7.45
CA ALA A 45 12.82 13.70 7.06
C ALA A 45 12.29 12.64 6.09
N LEU A 46 13.11 12.23 5.14
CA LEU A 46 12.77 11.17 4.19
C LEU A 46 13.35 9.82 4.65
N ILE A 47 12.51 8.78 4.69
CA ILE A 47 12.93 7.39 4.90
C ILE A 47 12.65 6.61 3.61
N GLY A 48 13.71 6.18 2.92
CA GLY A 48 13.68 5.53 1.61
C GLY A 48 13.95 6.51 0.47
N CYS A 49 15.18 6.52 -0.05
CA CYS A 49 15.69 7.40 -1.11
C CYS A 49 15.53 6.78 -2.52
N GLY A 50 14.54 5.91 -2.70
CA GLY A 50 14.16 5.38 -4.02
C GLY A 50 13.40 6.41 -4.86
N GLY A 51 13.05 6.05 -6.11
CA GLY A 51 12.40 6.98 -7.04
C GLY A 51 11.14 7.65 -6.50
N ARG A 52 10.32 6.92 -5.71
CA ARG A 52 9.13 7.49 -5.06
C ARG A 52 9.51 8.47 -3.94
N GLY A 53 10.41 8.09 -3.05
CA GLY A 53 10.85 8.96 -1.96
C GLY A 53 11.51 10.24 -2.46
N MET A 54 12.31 10.16 -3.53
CA MET A 54 12.90 11.34 -4.16
C MET A 54 11.85 12.29 -4.73
N LEU A 55 10.76 11.77 -5.30
CA LEU A 55 9.62 12.57 -5.76
C LEU A 55 8.91 13.27 -4.58
N LEU A 56 8.69 12.57 -3.46
CA LEU A 56 8.09 13.18 -2.26
C LEU A 56 8.99 14.26 -1.68
N ALA A 57 10.31 14.04 -1.64
CA ALA A 57 11.28 15.04 -1.21
C ALA A 57 11.32 16.25 -2.15
N ASP A 58 11.25 16.06 -3.47
CA ASP A 58 11.18 17.15 -4.45
C ASP A 58 9.93 18.01 -4.28
N VAL A 59 8.80 17.38 -3.97
CA VAL A 59 7.56 18.09 -3.66
C VAL A 59 7.70 18.86 -2.34
N THR A 60 8.16 18.18 -1.29
CA THR A 60 8.33 18.74 0.06
C THR A 60 9.23 19.96 0.05
N ALA A 61 10.37 19.90 -0.65
CA ALA A 61 11.32 21.01 -0.76
C ALA A 61 10.77 22.24 -1.52
N LYS A 62 9.67 22.10 -2.25
CA LYS A 62 9.01 23.19 -2.99
C LYS A 62 7.82 23.79 -2.25
N LEU A 63 7.32 23.13 -1.21
CA LEU A 63 6.15 23.56 -0.47
C LEU A 63 6.53 24.66 0.55
N PRO A 64 5.85 25.81 0.56
CA PRO A 64 6.15 26.88 1.52
C PRO A 64 6.02 26.42 2.98
N GLY A 65 6.98 26.83 3.82
CA GLY A 65 6.98 26.51 5.25
C GLY A 65 7.25 25.04 5.56
N MET A 66 7.92 24.32 4.65
CA MET A 66 8.38 22.94 4.84
C MET A 66 9.88 22.85 4.54
N ARG A 67 10.62 22.14 5.39
CA ARG A 67 12.05 21.89 5.23
C ARG A 67 12.36 20.42 5.26
N LEU A 68 13.08 19.92 4.26
CA LEU A 68 13.73 18.62 4.37
C LEU A 68 15.01 18.78 5.21
N THR A 69 15.15 18.02 6.30
CA THR A 69 16.25 18.15 7.27
C THR A 69 17.16 16.94 7.33
N ALA A 70 16.65 15.76 6.96
CA ALA A 70 17.40 14.52 6.96
C ALA A 70 16.89 13.54 5.91
N VAL A 71 17.77 12.64 5.48
CA VAL A 71 17.45 11.50 4.61
C VAL A 71 17.97 10.20 5.21
N CYS A 72 17.26 9.10 5.00
CA CYS A 72 17.62 7.77 5.46
C CYS A 72 17.42 6.70 4.38
N ASP A 73 18.45 5.92 4.08
CA ASP A 73 18.37 4.74 3.21
C ASP A 73 19.54 3.78 3.54
N PRO A 74 19.28 2.47 3.73
CA PRO A 74 20.35 1.50 3.96
C PRO A 74 21.28 1.31 2.76
N ASP A 75 20.86 1.73 1.57
CA ASP A 75 21.66 1.72 0.34
C ASP A 75 22.43 3.03 0.18
N ARG A 76 23.75 3.02 0.42
CA ARG A 76 24.59 4.23 0.30
C ARG A 76 24.56 4.82 -1.11
N SER A 77 24.32 4.01 -2.16
CA SER A 77 24.23 4.51 -3.54
C SER A 77 22.97 5.35 -3.79
N ARG A 78 22.01 5.31 -2.87
CA ARG A 78 20.81 6.16 -2.88
C ARG A 78 20.88 7.27 -1.85
N LEU A 79 21.44 6.96 -0.68
CA LEU A 79 21.58 7.89 0.42
C LEU A 79 22.45 9.10 0.03
N GLU A 80 23.64 8.85 -0.51
CA GLU A 80 24.62 9.90 -0.80
C GLU A 80 24.14 10.88 -1.89
N PRO A 81 23.60 10.42 -3.05
CA PRO A 81 23.03 11.35 -4.02
C PRO A 81 21.83 12.14 -3.49
N ALA A 82 21.01 11.54 -2.63
CA ALA A 82 19.87 12.24 -2.01
C ALA A 82 20.37 13.36 -1.07
N ALA A 83 21.35 13.06 -0.21
CA ALA A 83 21.95 14.03 0.68
C ALA A 83 22.59 15.19 -0.10
N GLN A 84 23.35 14.86 -1.15
CA GLN A 84 23.99 15.86 -2.02
C GLN A 84 22.95 16.76 -2.71
N LYS A 85 21.90 16.18 -3.29
CA LYS A 85 20.87 16.92 -4.02
C LYS A 85 20.20 18.00 -3.16
N TYR A 86 19.95 17.71 -1.89
CA TYR A 86 19.25 18.60 -0.98
C TYR A 86 20.19 19.35 -0.02
N GLY A 87 21.52 19.20 -0.17
CA GLY A 87 22.51 19.86 0.70
C GLY A 87 22.40 19.46 2.17
N LEU A 88 22.07 18.19 2.45
CA LEU A 88 21.81 17.70 3.81
C LEU A 88 23.06 17.11 4.45
N GLU A 89 23.41 17.60 5.63
CA GLU A 89 24.47 17.00 6.46
C GLU A 89 23.99 15.72 7.17
N LYS A 90 22.68 15.63 7.45
CA LYS A 90 22.07 14.49 8.13
C LYS A 90 21.59 13.43 7.13
N ALA A 91 22.50 12.52 6.81
CA ALA A 91 22.23 11.35 5.98
C ALA A 91 22.64 10.09 6.74
N VAL A 92 21.68 9.22 7.05
CA VAL A 92 21.93 8.01 7.87
C VAL A 92 21.42 6.74 7.19
N THR A 93 22.05 5.60 7.45
CA THR A 93 21.59 4.31 6.91
C THR A 93 20.52 3.65 7.78
N ASP A 94 20.52 3.96 9.07
CA ASP A 94 19.63 3.39 10.07
C ASP A 94 18.59 4.42 10.51
N LEU A 95 17.32 4.11 10.27
CA LEU A 95 16.21 5.01 10.54
C LEU A 95 16.06 5.32 12.04
N ARG A 96 16.51 4.44 12.94
CA ARG A 96 16.43 4.66 14.39
C ARG A 96 17.18 5.93 14.80
N ARG A 97 18.35 6.16 14.19
CA ARG A 97 19.17 7.36 14.43
C ARG A 97 18.49 8.64 13.91
N LEU A 98 17.69 8.53 12.85
CA LEU A 98 16.90 9.63 12.32
C LEU A 98 15.73 9.97 13.23
N LEU A 99 15.08 8.94 13.80
CA LEU A 99 13.92 9.11 14.68
C LEU A 99 14.30 9.75 16.03
N ASP A 100 15.51 9.54 16.52
CA ASP A 100 16.03 10.18 17.73
C ASP A 100 16.31 11.69 17.57
N ASP A 101 16.25 12.22 16.35
CA ASP A 101 16.60 13.61 16.07
C ASP A 101 15.47 14.57 16.50
N PRO A 102 15.69 15.48 17.46
CA PRO A 102 14.68 16.46 17.86
C PRO A 102 14.38 17.50 16.77
N GLU A 103 15.22 17.57 15.73
CA GLU A 103 15.04 18.49 14.61
C GLU A 103 14.11 17.96 13.50
N VAL A 104 13.46 16.81 13.73
CA VAL A 104 12.49 16.22 12.82
C VAL A 104 11.11 16.23 13.50
N ASP A 105 10.13 16.88 12.85
CA ASP A 105 8.74 16.94 13.31
C ASP A 105 7.90 15.82 12.68
N ALA A 106 8.18 15.52 11.40
CA ALA A 106 7.46 14.54 10.62
C ALA A 106 8.38 13.72 9.70
N VAL A 107 7.99 12.49 9.39
CA VAL A 107 8.71 11.63 8.44
C VAL A 107 7.85 11.32 7.21
N LEU A 108 8.51 11.24 6.06
CA LEU A 108 7.97 10.73 4.81
C LEU A 108 8.54 9.33 4.58
N ILE A 109 7.74 8.29 4.73
CA ILE A 109 8.15 6.89 4.58
C ILE A 109 7.80 6.43 3.15
N ALA A 110 8.83 6.18 2.36
CA ALA A 110 8.76 5.66 0.99
C ALA A 110 9.72 4.46 0.80
N SER A 111 9.86 3.66 1.86
CA SER A 111 10.61 2.41 1.88
C SER A 111 9.85 1.30 1.12
N PRO A 112 10.44 0.09 0.95
CA PRO A 112 9.68 -1.06 0.45
C PRO A 112 8.51 -1.43 1.36
N ASN A 113 7.47 -2.06 0.79
CA ASN A 113 6.19 -2.33 1.49
C ASN A 113 6.36 -3.03 2.84
N HIS A 114 7.33 -3.94 2.96
CA HIS A 114 7.57 -4.68 4.19
C HIS A 114 7.95 -3.79 5.38
N TRP A 115 8.49 -2.60 5.14
CA TRP A 115 8.95 -1.67 6.17
C TRP A 115 7.87 -0.72 6.68
N HIS A 116 6.81 -0.48 5.91
CA HIS A 116 5.86 0.61 6.16
C HIS A 116 5.28 0.61 7.57
N CYS A 117 4.72 -0.51 8.03
CA CYS A 117 4.12 -0.60 9.36
C CYS A 117 5.13 -0.34 10.48
N LEU A 118 6.28 -1.04 10.46
CA LEU A 118 7.28 -0.92 11.51
C LEU A 118 7.87 0.50 11.58
N ALA A 119 8.23 1.06 10.43
CA ALA A 119 8.79 2.41 10.35
C ALA A 119 7.77 3.46 10.84
N ALA A 120 6.50 3.33 10.46
CA ALA A 120 5.45 4.24 10.91
C ALA A 120 5.23 4.14 12.43
N ILE A 121 5.19 2.93 12.99
CA ILE A 121 5.02 2.72 14.42
C ILE A 121 6.21 3.29 15.19
N TRP A 122 7.44 2.99 14.79
CA TRP A 122 8.65 3.54 15.42
C TRP A 122 8.70 5.07 15.34
N ALA A 123 8.29 5.65 14.21
CA ALA A 123 8.25 7.10 14.05
C ALA A 123 7.26 7.75 15.02
N MET A 124 6.04 7.22 15.12
CA MET A 124 5.04 7.74 16.06
C MET A 124 5.45 7.52 17.51
N GLN A 125 6.12 6.40 17.80
CA GLN A 125 6.73 6.13 19.10
C GLN A 125 7.79 7.16 19.48
N ALA A 126 8.63 7.56 18.52
CA ALA A 126 9.61 8.64 18.68
C ALA A 126 8.99 10.06 18.64
N GLY A 127 7.66 10.16 18.70
CA GLY A 127 6.94 11.43 18.74
C GLY A 127 6.82 12.13 17.39
N LYS A 128 7.07 11.45 16.27
CA LYS A 128 7.03 12.03 14.92
C LYS A 128 5.67 11.85 14.27
N HIS A 129 5.24 12.86 13.52
CA HIS A 129 4.12 12.71 12.59
C HIS A 129 4.53 11.89 11.37
N VAL A 130 3.58 11.22 10.71
CA VAL A 130 3.91 10.24 9.67
C VAL A 130 3.10 10.48 8.39
N TYR A 131 3.80 10.65 7.28
CA TYR A 131 3.27 10.30 5.96
C TYR A 131 3.90 8.97 5.58
N VAL A 132 3.09 7.96 5.25
CA VAL A 132 3.59 6.63 4.83
C VAL A 132 3.01 6.29 3.47
N GLU A 133 3.82 5.84 2.52
CA GLU A 133 3.33 5.44 1.21
C GLU A 133 2.46 4.19 1.28
N LYS A 134 1.56 4.07 0.30
CA LYS A 134 0.82 2.85 0.03
C LYS A 134 1.73 1.82 -0.67
N PRO A 135 1.41 0.52 -0.61
CA PRO A 135 0.40 -0.12 0.25
C PRO A 135 0.82 -0.16 1.72
N LEU A 136 -0.11 0.05 2.65
CA LEU A 136 0.22 0.23 4.08
C LEU A 136 0.88 -1.00 4.72
N CYS A 137 0.31 -2.19 4.54
CA CYS A 137 0.69 -3.38 5.30
C CYS A 137 0.66 -4.63 4.42
N LEU A 138 1.48 -5.64 4.75
CA LEU A 138 1.41 -7.00 4.20
C LEU A 138 0.44 -7.90 4.99
N SER A 139 0.21 -7.55 6.26
CA SER A 139 -0.66 -8.24 7.21
C SER A 139 -1.70 -7.26 7.76
N PHE A 140 -2.94 -7.71 7.94
CA PHE A 140 -3.99 -6.88 8.55
C PHE A 140 -3.68 -6.55 10.01
N TRP A 141 -3.09 -7.51 10.73
CA TRP A 141 -2.69 -7.29 12.12
C TRP A 141 -1.67 -6.14 12.24
N GLU A 142 -0.64 -6.13 11.40
CA GLU A 142 0.37 -5.05 11.39
C GLU A 142 -0.24 -3.69 11.04
N GLY A 143 -1.15 -3.65 10.05
CA GLY A 143 -1.87 -2.43 9.68
C GLY A 143 -2.69 -1.86 10.84
N ARG A 144 -3.40 -2.72 11.59
CA ARG A 144 -4.13 -2.30 12.80
C ARG A 144 -3.18 -1.75 13.87
N GLN A 145 -1.98 -2.29 14.03
CA GLN A 145 -0.99 -1.74 14.96
C GLN A 145 -0.57 -0.31 14.59
N VAL A 146 -0.47 0.03 13.29
CA VAL A 146 -0.19 1.41 12.85
C VAL A 146 -1.33 2.35 13.25
N VAL A 147 -2.57 1.93 13.04
CA VAL A 147 -3.73 2.75 13.43
C VAL A 147 -3.79 2.95 14.95
N ASN A 148 -3.51 1.88 15.72
CA ASN A 148 -3.44 1.97 17.16
C ASN A 148 -2.31 2.89 17.63
N ALA A 149 -1.16 2.87 16.97
CA ALA A 149 -0.04 3.77 17.25
C ALA A 149 -0.40 5.23 17.01
N ALA A 150 -1.05 5.55 15.89
CA ALA A 150 -1.50 6.91 15.60
C ALA A 150 -2.40 7.47 16.71
N LYS A 151 -3.37 6.65 17.16
CA LYS A 151 -4.28 6.99 18.26
C LYS A 151 -3.57 7.10 19.60
N LYS A 152 -2.75 6.10 19.97
CA LYS A 152 -2.05 6.01 21.26
C LYS A 152 -1.09 7.19 21.47
N TYR A 153 -0.27 7.49 20.46
CA TYR A 153 0.75 8.53 20.54
C TYR A 153 0.24 9.90 20.06
N ARG A 154 -1.05 9.99 19.67
CA ARG A 154 -1.70 11.21 19.20
C ARG A 154 -0.93 11.88 18.06
N LYS A 155 -0.54 11.07 17.07
CA LYS A 155 0.22 11.54 15.89
C LYS A 155 -0.65 11.46 14.66
N LEU A 156 -0.70 12.56 13.92
CA LEU A 156 -1.26 12.59 12.58
C LEU A 156 -0.48 11.63 11.68
N CYS A 157 -1.22 10.71 11.06
CA CYS A 157 -0.69 9.70 10.17
C CYS A 157 -1.51 9.67 8.87
N GLN A 158 -0.88 9.99 7.75
CA GLN A 158 -1.49 10.01 6.42
C GLN A 158 -0.90 8.91 5.53
N ILE A 159 -1.78 8.15 4.85
CA ILE A 159 -1.37 7.17 3.84
C ILE A 159 -1.19 7.85 2.47
N GLY A 160 -0.22 7.43 1.68
CA GLY A 160 0.10 8.00 0.36
C GLY A 160 -0.86 7.63 -0.78
N THR A 161 -2.15 7.47 -0.51
CA THR A 161 -3.19 7.21 -1.53
C THR A 161 -3.59 8.50 -2.25
N GLN A 162 -2.64 9.07 -2.98
CA GLN A 162 -2.73 10.41 -3.59
C GLN A 162 -3.93 10.64 -4.53
N MET A 163 -4.51 9.57 -5.10
CA MET A 163 -5.70 9.69 -5.93
C MET A 163 -6.91 10.25 -5.15
N ARG A 164 -6.96 10.11 -3.82
CA ARG A 164 -8.02 10.67 -2.97
C ARG A 164 -7.99 12.19 -2.82
N THR A 165 -6.84 12.80 -3.12
CA THR A 165 -6.71 14.25 -3.04
C THR A 165 -7.00 14.82 -4.40
N ASP A 166 -8.25 15.23 -4.58
CA ASP A 166 -8.68 16.12 -5.64
C ASP A 166 -9.93 16.88 -5.17
N ALA A 167 -9.74 18.15 -4.81
CA ALA A 167 -10.79 19.00 -4.26
C ALA A 167 -11.88 19.36 -5.28
N VAL A 168 -11.66 19.09 -6.56
CA VAL A 168 -12.61 19.42 -7.64
C VAL A 168 -13.23 18.15 -8.20
N LEU A 169 -12.40 17.13 -8.49
CA LEU A 169 -12.85 15.92 -9.16
C LEU A 169 -13.79 15.10 -8.28
N HIS A 170 -13.44 14.78 -7.04
CA HIS A 170 -14.27 13.89 -6.22
C HIS A 170 -15.65 14.50 -5.92
N PRO A 171 -15.77 15.78 -5.51
CA PRO A 171 -17.09 16.38 -5.33
C PRO A 171 -17.92 16.39 -6.62
N PHE A 172 -17.29 16.68 -7.77
CA PHE A 172 -17.96 16.66 -9.07
C PHE A 172 -18.48 15.26 -9.42
N VAL A 173 -17.61 14.24 -9.33
CA VAL A 173 -17.96 12.86 -9.67
C VAL A 173 -19.04 12.32 -8.73
N LYS A 174 -18.91 12.57 -7.42
CA LYS A 174 -19.91 12.14 -6.42
C LYS A 174 -21.26 12.81 -6.67
N LYS A 175 -21.28 14.11 -6.97
CA LYS A 175 -22.52 14.81 -7.35
C LYS A 175 -23.17 14.19 -8.58
N LYS A 176 -22.41 13.95 -9.64
CA LYS A 176 -22.92 13.39 -10.90
C LYS A 176 -23.44 11.96 -10.75
N LEU A 177 -22.73 11.12 -10.00
CA LEU A 177 -23.10 9.71 -9.81
C LEU A 177 -24.24 9.53 -8.79
N HIS A 178 -24.21 10.25 -7.68
CA HIS A 178 -25.09 9.96 -6.52
C HIS A 178 -26.22 10.95 -6.34
N GLU A 179 -25.97 12.25 -6.51
CA GLU A 179 -26.98 13.30 -6.25
C GLU A 179 -27.86 13.53 -7.48
N GLU A 180 -27.23 13.80 -8.62
CA GLU A 180 -27.93 14.04 -9.88
C GLU A 180 -28.37 12.73 -10.56
N LYS A 181 -27.75 11.60 -10.19
CA LYS A 181 -27.91 10.28 -10.84
C LYS A 181 -27.90 10.42 -12.37
N LEU A 182 -26.89 11.11 -12.91
CA LEU A 182 -26.83 11.51 -14.32
C LEU A 182 -27.02 10.32 -15.29
N LEU A 183 -26.57 9.13 -14.89
CA LEU A 183 -26.67 7.89 -15.66
C LEU A 183 -27.63 6.86 -15.02
N GLY A 184 -28.50 7.26 -14.10
CA GLY A 184 -29.34 6.35 -13.32
C GLY A 184 -28.57 5.59 -12.22
N GLU A 185 -29.16 4.51 -11.70
CA GLU A 185 -28.56 3.74 -10.60
C GLU A 185 -27.27 3.03 -11.01
N ILE A 186 -26.32 2.94 -10.07
CA ILE A 186 -25.06 2.21 -10.27
C ILE A 186 -25.33 0.70 -10.18
N ARG A 187 -24.84 -0.06 -11.16
CA ARG A 187 -25.04 -1.51 -11.27
C ARG A 187 -23.80 -2.31 -10.90
N SER A 188 -22.62 -1.87 -11.35
CA SER A 188 -21.36 -2.56 -11.07
C SER A 188 -20.17 -1.65 -11.34
N VAL A 189 -19.00 -2.04 -10.82
CA VAL A 189 -17.73 -1.38 -11.13
C VAL A 189 -16.72 -2.38 -11.69
N ARG A 190 -16.04 -1.95 -12.75
CA ARG A 190 -14.84 -2.62 -13.27
C ARG A 190 -13.62 -1.77 -13.05
N VAL A 191 -12.70 -2.22 -12.20
CA VAL A 191 -11.37 -1.63 -12.04
C VAL A 191 -10.39 -2.32 -12.97
N ASN A 192 -9.54 -1.56 -13.64
CA ASN A 192 -8.59 -2.07 -14.63
C ASN A 192 -7.17 -1.59 -14.33
N ARG A 193 -6.22 -2.52 -14.35
CA ARG A 193 -4.78 -2.26 -14.41
C ARG A 193 -4.12 -3.13 -15.49
N SER A 194 -4.10 -2.60 -16.71
CA SER A 194 -3.47 -3.18 -17.89
C SER A 194 -2.19 -2.41 -18.22
N TRP A 195 -1.05 -2.90 -17.76
CA TRP A 195 0.23 -2.26 -18.05
C TRP A 195 1.36 -3.26 -18.15
N PRO A 196 2.10 -3.30 -19.28
CA PRO A 196 3.17 -4.27 -19.47
C PRO A 196 4.20 -4.23 -18.34
N ARG A 197 4.54 -5.41 -17.83
CA ARG A 197 5.57 -5.64 -16.82
C ARG A 197 6.60 -6.57 -17.42
N ARG A 198 7.83 -6.07 -17.55
CA ARG A 198 8.95 -6.91 -17.98
C ARG A 198 9.22 -7.99 -16.93
N PRO A 199 9.64 -9.18 -17.35
CA PRO A 199 10.11 -10.22 -16.43
C PRO A 199 11.25 -9.70 -15.56
N ILE A 200 11.33 -10.19 -14.33
CA ILE A 200 12.40 -9.82 -13.37
C ILE A 200 13.62 -10.75 -13.44
N GLY A 201 13.61 -11.66 -14.42
CA GLY A 201 14.59 -12.73 -14.59
C GLY A 201 14.46 -13.83 -13.55
N LEU A 202 15.14 -14.95 -13.84
CA LEU A 202 15.28 -16.09 -12.95
C LEU A 202 16.75 -16.46 -12.87
N ARG A 203 17.32 -16.40 -11.68
CA ARG A 203 18.72 -16.77 -11.43
C ARG A 203 18.81 -18.19 -10.93
N GLU A 204 19.87 -18.89 -11.32
CA GLU A 204 20.21 -20.21 -10.77
C GLU A 204 20.81 -20.12 -9.37
N THR A 205 21.47 -18.99 -9.06
CA THR A 205 22.10 -18.71 -7.77
C THR A 205 21.53 -17.44 -7.13
N PRO A 206 21.54 -17.33 -5.79
CA PRO A 206 21.07 -16.13 -5.10
C PRO A 206 21.72 -14.84 -5.65
N CYS A 207 20.94 -13.77 -5.66
CA CYS A 207 21.34 -12.44 -6.08
C CYS A 207 22.45 -11.95 -5.14
N PRO A 208 23.61 -11.53 -5.67
CA PRO A 208 24.67 -11.00 -4.83
C PRO A 208 24.22 -9.70 -4.15
N ILE A 209 24.51 -9.59 -2.86
CA ILE A 209 24.21 -8.39 -2.06
C ILE A 209 25.30 -7.35 -2.33
N PRO A 210 24.95 -6.13 -2.80
CA PRO A 210 25.92 -5.05 -3.01
C PRO A 210 26.60 -4.63 -1.70
N GLU A 211 27.91 -4.38 -1.74
CA GLU A 211 28.70 -3.98 -0.55
C GLU A 211 28.26 -2.63 0.06
N ASN A 212 27.62 -1.80 -0.74
CA ASN A 212 27.10 -0.49 -0.34
C ASN A 212 25.69 -0.55 0.26
N LEU A 213 25.09 -1.74 0.35
CA LEU A 213 23.77 -1.98 0.93
C LEU A 213 23.92 -2.63 2.29
N ASP A 214 23.45 -1.97 3.35
CA ASP A 214 23.19 -2.64 4.61
C ASP A 214 21.96 -3.54 4.46
N TYR A 215 22.21 -4.82 4.18
CA TYR A 215 21.14 -5.76 3.84
C TYR A 215 20.25 -6.14 5.02
N ASP A 216 20.80 -6.14 6.25
CA ASP A 216 20.03 -6.40 7.47
C ASP A 216 19.00 -5.31 7.70
N LEU A 217 19.41 -4.04 7.54
CA LEU A 217 18.53 -2.87 7.57
C LEU A 217 17.60 -2.81 6.35
N TRP A 218 18.01 -3.27 5.17
CA TRP A 218 17.12 -3.33 4.01
C TRP A 218 16.00 -4.35 4.20
N LEU A 219 16.32 -5.54 4.73
CA LEU A 219 15.33 -6.58 5.04
C LEU A 219 14.40 -6.13 6.16
N GLY A 220 14.94 -5.58 7.25
CA GLY A 220 14.14 -5.14 8.38
C GLY A 220 13.20 -6.24 8.89
N PRO A 221 11.87 -6.07 8.80
CA PRO A 221 10.90 -7.08 9.24
C PRO A 221 10.65 -8.21 8.21
N ALA A 222 11.20 -8.14 6.99
CA ALA A 222 11.09 -9.23 6.03
C ALA A 222 12.00 -10.41 6.43
N GLN A 223 11.61 -11.64 6.05
CA GLN A 223 12.42 -12.83 6.31
C GLN A 223 13.72 -12.79 5.49
N ASP A 224 14.80 -13.33 6.04
CA ASP A 224 16.04 -13.51 5.31
C ASP A 224 15.96 -14.79 4.46
N LEU A 225 15.53 -14.62 3.20
CA LEU A 225 15.34 -15.70 2.24
C LEU A 225 16.26 -15.49 1.02
N PRO A 226 16.78 -16.58 0.41
CA PRO A 226 17.55 -16.49 -0.82
C PRO A 226 16.78 -15.77 -1.95
N LEU A 227 17.44 -14.84 -2.65
CA LEU A 227 16.81 -14.02 -3.69
C LEU A 227 17.19 -14.52 -5.09
N TYR A 228 16.30 -15.16 -5.83
CA TYR A 228 16.60 -15.69 -7.18
C TYR A 228 16.27 -14.73 -8.34
N ARG A 229 16.22 -13.43 -8.06
CA ARG A 229 15.84 -12.35 -9.01
C ARG A 229 17.02 -11.49 -9.41
N ASN A 230 16.94 -10.79 -10.55
CA ASN A 230 18.08 -10.06 -11.10
C ASN A 230 18.50 -8.83 -10.29
N ARG A 231 17.56 -8.08 -9.71
CA ARG A 231 17.87 -6.87 -8.94
C ARG A 231 17.28 -6.97 -7.55
N ILE A 232 18.00 -6.50 -6.54
CA ILE A 232 17.46 -6.33 -5.18
C ILE A 232 16.45 -5.19 -5.13
N GLN A 233 16.74 -4.13 -5.85
CA GLN A 233 15.91 -2.96 -5.92
C GLN A 233 14.80 -3.12 -6.96
N TYR A 234 13.63 -2.54 -6.67
CA TYR A 234 12.40 -2.61 -7.47
C TYR A 234 11.77 -4.00 -7.60
N ASP A 235 12.53 -5.06 -7.88
CA ASP A 235 11.94 -6.40 -8.11
C ASP A 235 11.35 -7.01 -6.82
N TRP A 236 11.60 -6.40 -5.66
CA TRP A 236 10.99 -6.74 -4.37
C TRP A 236 9.47 -6.65 -4.38
N HIS A 237 8.88 -5.87 -5.30
CA HIS A 237 7.42 -5.74 -5.45
C HIS A 237 6.74 -7.08 -5.70
N TRP A 238 7.42 -8.02 -6.35
CA TRP A 238 6.84 -9.27 -6.88
C TRP A 238 7.04 -10.49 -5.97
N MET A 239 7.66 -10.30 -4.80
CA MET A 239 7.91 -11.36 -3.81
C MET A 239 6.92 -11.18 -2.64
N TRP A 240 6.26 -12.24 -2.18
CA TRP A 240 5.35 -12.19 -1.04
C TRP A 240 6.02 -11.75 0.25
N ASN A 241 7.32 -12.04 0.40
CA ASN A 241 8.09 -11.64 1.58
C ASN A 241 8.27 -10.11 1.71
N THR A 242 8.24 -9.38 0.58
CA THR A 242 8.60 -7.95 0.54
C THR A 242 7.60 -7.06 -0.18
N GLY A 243 6.60 -7.63 -0.86
CA GLY A 243 5.74 -6.91 -1.80
C GLY A 243 4.37 -7.57 -2.00
N HIS A 244 3.58 -6.96 -2.88
CA HIS A 244 2.16 -7.29 -3.10
C HIS A 244 1.82 -7.57 -4.58
N GLY A 245 2.80 -7.53 -5.46
CA GLY A 245 2.59 -7.51 -6.91
C GLY A 245 1.78 -6.29 -7.37
N GLU A 246 1.10 -6.40 -8.51
CA GLU A 246 0.29 -5.30 -9.04
C GLU A 246 -0.93 -4.97 -8.19
N MET A 247 -1.43 -5.96 -7.43
CA MET A 247 -2.59 -5.81 -6.56
C MET A 247 -2.35 -4.69 -5.54
N GLY A 248 -1.23 -4.72 -4.81
CA GLY A 248 -0.86 -3.63 -3.89
C GLY A 248 -0.12 -2.46 -4.54
N ASN A 249 0.51 -2.64 -5.71
CA ASN A 249 1.23 -1.55 -6.38
C ASN A 249 0.26 -0.49 -6.93
N TRP A 250 -0.68 -0.91 -7.78
CA TRP A 250 -1.66 -0.01 -8.40
C TRP A 250 -3.08 -0.21 -7.89
N GLY A 251 -3.45 -1.43 -7.48
CA GLY A 251 -4.76 -1.66 -6.88
C GLY A 251 -4.98 -0.82 -5.62
N ALA A 252 -3.93 -0.58 -4.82
CA ALA A 252 -3.99 0.33 -3.66
C ALA A 252 -4.36 1.78 -4.00
N HIS A 253 -4.16 2.23 -5.24
CA HIS A 253 -4.70 3.51 -5.71
C HIS A 253 -6.10 3.35 -6.30
N LEU A 254 -6.28 2.40 -7.21
CA LEU A 254 -7.50 2.29 -8.02
C LEU A 254 -8.72 1.80 -7.22
N LEU A 255 -8.54 0.79 -6.37
CA LEU A 255 -9.60 0.27 -5.51
C LEU A 255 -9.94 1.27 -4.40
N ASP A 256 -8.95 1.99 -3.94
CA ASP A 256 -9.11 3.03 -2.94
C ASP A 256 -9.92 4.23 -3.49
N ASP A 257 -9.59 4.69 -4.69
CA ASP A 257 -10.33 5.75 -5.41
C ASP A 257 -11.77 5.32 -5.74
N CYS A 258 -11.95 4.06 -6.17
CA CYS A 258 -13.27 3.46 -6.34
C CYS A 258 -14.08 3.45 -5.02
N ARG A 259 -13.45 3.09 -3.89
CA ARG A 259 -14.11 3.10 -2.57
C ARG A 259 -14.51 4.53 -2.17
N ASN A 260 -13.68 5.51 -2.48
CA ASN A 260 -13.94 6.93 -2.24
C ASN A 260 -15.14 7.43 -3.06
N ASP A 261 -15.08 7.33 -4.39
CA ASP A 261 -16.05 7.98 -5.28
C ASP A 261 -17.33 7.19 -5.48
N VAL A 262 -17.22 5.87 -5.67
CA VAL A 262 -18.37 5.02 -6.00
C VAL A 262 -19.06 4.54 -4.74
N LEU A 263 -18.30 4.06 -3.75
CA LEU A 263 -18.87 3.50 -2.52
C LEU A 263 -19.02 4.55 -1.41
N GLN A 264 -18.55 5.79 -1.63
CA GLN A 264 -18.58 6.89 -0.66
C GLN A 264 -18.01 6.50 0.72
N ASP A 265 -17.01 5.62 0.72
CA ASP A 265 -16.43 4.96 1.90
C ASP A 265 -17.45 4.26 2.84
N ARG A 266 -18.70 4.06 2.40
CA ARG A 266 -19.75 3.35 3.16
C ARG A 266 -19.48 1.86 3.29
N VAL A 267 -18.71 1.30 2.35
CA VAL A 267 -18.19 -0.07 2.41
C VAL A 267 -16.73 0.01 2.83
N SER A 268 -16.45 -0.19 4.12
CA SER A 268 -15.09 -0.12 4.64
C SER A 268 -14.21 -1.25 4.10
N ILE A 269 -14.70 -2.48 4.20
CA ILE A 269 -14.07 -3.69 3.65
C ILE A 269 -15.11 -4.51 2.87
N PRO A 270 -14.72 -5.26 1.83
CA PRO A 270 -15.63 -6.17 1.14
C PRO A 270 -16.10 -7.29 2.07
N LYS A 271 -17.33 -7.77 1.89
CA LYS A 271 -17.88 -8.91 2.63
C LYS A 271 -17.26 -10.23 2.19
N ARG A 272 -17.03 -10.38 0.88
CA ARG A 272 -16.44 -11.58 0.29
C ARG A 272 -15.51 -11.24 -0.84
N VAL A 273 -14.49 -12.08 -1.02
CA VAL A 273 -13.52 -11.93 -2.10
C VAL A 273 -13.19 -13.29 -2.70
N LEU A 274 -13.06 -13.31 -4.02
CA LEU A 274 -12.47 -14.42 -4.75
C LEU A 274 -11.52 -13.87 -5.81
N SER A 275 -10.52 -14.67 -6.17
CA SER A 275 -9.54 -14.31 -7.17
C SER A 275 -9.12 -15.51 -7.98
N ILE A 276 -8.94 -15.28 -9.27
CA ILE A 276 -8.19 -16.16 -10.15
C ILE A 276 -7.01 -15.40 -10.72
N GLY A 277 -5.87 -16.07 -10.87
CA GLY A 277 -4.72 -15.43 -11.47
C GLY A 277 -3.61 -16.40 -11.84
N GLY A 278 -2.58 -15.87 -12.47
CA GLY A 278 -1.40 -16.63 -12.87
C GLY A 278 -0.23 -15.70 -13.13
N ARG A 279 0.96 -16.29 -13.17
CA ARG A 279 2.15 -15.63 -13.68
C ARG A 279 2.49 -16.24 -15.02
N VAL A 280 2.07 -15.56 -16.08
CA VAL A 280 2.06 -16.08 -17.46
C VAL A 280 3.03 -15.32 -18.35
N GLY A 281 3.46 -15.93 -19.45
CA GLY A 281 4.53 -15.42 -20.31
C GLY A 281 5.89 -16.01 -19.95
N GLU A 282 6.94 -15.20 -20.03
CA GLU A 282 8.31 -15.65 -19.70
C GLU A 282 8.44 -16.01 -18.22
N LYS A 283 9.04 -17.17 -17.94
CA LYS A 283 9.30 -17.65 -16.59
C LYS A 283 10.32 -16.73 -15.90
N ASP A 284 9.96 -16.22 -14.73
CA ASP A 284 10.86 -15.43 -13.89
C ASP A 284 10.72 -15.80 -12.40
N ALA A 285 11.43 -15.09 -11.52
CA ALA A 285 11.42 -15.32 -10.08
C ALA A 285 10.18 -14.78 -9.34
N GLY A 286 9.23 -14.13 -10.04
CA GLY A 286 8.08 -13.48 -9.41
C GLY A 286 7.10 -14.49 -8.80
N GLU A 287 6.59 -14.20 -7.60
CA GLU A 287 5.65 -15.06 -6.89
C GLU A 287 4.20 -14.57 -7.02
N THR A 288 4.03 -13.26 -7.24
CA THR A 288 2.72 -12.62 -7.41
C THR A 288 2.20 -12.81 -8.84
N PRO A 289 0.88 -12.96 -9.04
CA PRO A 289 0.31 -13.05 -10.37
C PRO A 289 0.60 -11.77 -11.17
N ASN A 290 0.98 -11.92 -12.44
CA ASN A 290 1.04 -10.80 -13.38
C ASN A 290 -0.27 -10.67 -14.18
N MET A 291 -1.16 -11.64 -14.07
CA MET A 291 -2.52 -11.57 -14.58
C MET A 291 -3.49 -12.09 -13.53
N ALA A 292 -4.53 -11.32 -13.22
CA ALA A 292 -5.53 -11.72 -12.24
C ALA A 292 -6.88 -11.03 -12.49
N LEU A 293 -7.95 -11.72 -12.09
CA LEU A 293 -9.28 -11.15 -11.89
C LEU A 293 -9.70 -11.42 -10.45
N SER A 294 -10.13 -10.38 -9.77
CA SER A 294 -10.63 -10.46 -8.40
C SER A 294 -12.02 -9.87 -8.32
N TRP A 295 -12.96 -10.61 -7.76
CA TRP A 295 -14.33 -10.16 -7.53
C TRP A 295 -14.54 -9.88 -6.05
N PHE A 296 -15.31 -8.82 -5.78
CA PHE A 296 -15.62 -8.36 -4.45
C PHE A 296 -17.13 -8.25 -4.27
N ASP A 297 -17.64 -8.99 -3.28
CA ASP A 297 -18.96 -8.74 -2.72
C ASP A 297 -18.87 -7.58 -1.75
N THR A 298 -19.54 -6.48 -2.04
CA THR A 298 -19.60 -5.32 -1.14
C THR A 298 -20.88 -5.29 -0.32
N GLY A 299 -21.81 -6.22 -0.57
CA GLY A 299 -23.19 -6.16 -0.08
C GLY A 299 -24.05 -5.06 -0.70
N SER A 300 -23.51 -4.31 -1.67
CA SER A 300 -24.19 -3.25 -2.40
C SER A 300 -23.83 -3.32 -3.90
N ILE A 301 -22.81 -2.56 -4.33
CA ILE A 301 -22.35 -2.50 -5.72
C ILE A 301 -21.22 -3.52 -5.92
N PRO A 302 -21.38 -4.55 -6.76
CA PRO A 302 -20.32 -5.52 -7.05
C PRO A 302 -19.15 -4.84 -7.75
N VAL A 303 -17.92 -5.24 -7.37
CA VAL A 303 -16.68 -4.71 -7.95
C VAL A 303 -15.85 -5.87 -8.50
N VAL A 304 -15.32 -5.70 -9.71
CA VAL A 304 -14.32 -6.61 -10.29
C VAL A 304 -13.05 -5.82 -10.55
N PHE A 305 -11.90 -6.36 -10.16
CA PHE A 305 -10.59 -5.80 -10.47
C PHE A 305 -9.78 -6.71 -11.36
N GLY A 306 -9.39 -6.17 -12.50
CA GLY A 306 -8.56 -6.81 -13.49
C GLY A 306 -7.14 -6.31 -13.52
N ILE A 307 -6.18 -7.23 -13.50
CA ILE A 307 -4.74 -6.98 -13.64
C ILE A 307 -4.23 -7.72 -14.86
N SER A 308 -3.48 -7.03 -15.71
CA SER A 308 -2.60 -7.65 -16.71
C SER A 308 -1.29 -6.90 -16.87
N GLY A 309 -0.22 -7.63 -16.65
CA GLY A 309 1.16 -7.28 -16.89
C GLY A 309 1.67 -7.69 -18.26
N LEU A 310 0.82 -8.24 -19.14
CA LEU A 310 1.27 -8.67 -20.45
C LEU A 310 1.43 -7.50 -21.42
N GLU A 311 2.45 -7.62 -22.27
CA GLU A 311 2.58 -6.80 -23.46
C GLU A 311 1.60 -7.34 -24.50
N ASP A 312 0.57 -6.57 -24.78
CA ASP A 312 -0.52 -7.12 -25.57
C ASP A 312 -0.14 -7.11 -27.07
N ALA A 313 -0.16 -8.31 -27.65
CA ALA A 313 0.30 -8.57 -29.01
C ALA A 313 -0.52 -7.84 -30.09
N LYS A 314 -1.71 -7.33 -29.76
CA LYS A 314 -2.62 -6.62 -30.68
C LYS A 314 -2.84 -5.15 -30.29
N LYS A 315 -2.13 -4.62 -29.29
CA LYS A 315 -2.39 -3.30 -28.65
C LYS A 315 -3.83 -3.14 -28.08
N ARG A 316 -4.55 -4.23 -27.84
CA ARG A 316 -5.84 -4.34 -27.16
C ARG A 316 -5.72 -4.41 -25.62
N HIS A 317 -6.49 -3.56 -24.97
CA HIS A 317 -6.60 -3.41 -23.53
C HIS A 317 -6.95 -4.73 -22.81
N PHE A 318 -6.64 -4.87 -21.49
CA PHE A 318 -7.23 -5.88 -20.59
C PHE A 318 -8.74 -6.03 -20.75
N THR A 319 -9.34 -4.96 -21.27
CA THR A 319 -10.76 -4.83 -21.40
C THR A 319 -11.33 -5.70 -22.52
N GLY A 320 -10.58 -6.28 -23.47
CA GLY A 320 -11.22 -7.03 -24.56
C GLY A 320 -12.31 -6.17 -25.23
N ASN A 321 -13.56 -6.65 -25.27
CA ASN A 321 -14.74 -5.86 -25.68
C ASN A 321 -15.29 -4.87 -24.62
N THR A 322 -14.86 -4.95 -23.36
CA THR A 322 -15.26 -4.01 -22.32
C THR A 322 -14.68 -2.62 -22.60
N LYS A 323 -15.52 -1.58 -22.48
CA LYS A 323 -15.14 -0.18 -22.68
C LYS A 323 -14.40 0.32 -21.43
N GLY A 324 -13.43 1.23 -21.57
CA GLY A 324 -12.78 1.87 -20.42
C GLY A 324 -11.27 2.07 -20.54
N PRO A 325 -10.65 2.74 -19.55
CA PRO A 325 -9.23 3.03 -19.55
C PRO A 325 -8.38 1.80 -19.21
N ARG A 326 -7.12 1.80 -19.69
CA ARG A 326 -6.11 0.78 -19.32
C ARG A 326 -5.82 0.76 -17.83
N SER A 327 -5.84 1.93 -17.20
CA SER A 327 -5.57 2.11 -15.78
C SER A 327 -6.60 3.08 -15.23
N GLY A 328 -7.49 2.58 -14.38
CA GLY A 328 -8.67 3.34 -13.96
C GLY A 328 -9.82 2.42 -13.57
N TYR A 329 -11.04 2.94 -13.57
CA TYR A 329 -12.23 2.13 -13.39
C TYR A 329 -13.41 2.64 -14.21
N VAL A 330 -14.38 1.76 -14.43
CA VAL A 330 -15.62 2.02 -15.13
C VAL A 330 -16.76 1.73 -14.20
N VAL A 331 -17.65 2.69 -14.03
CA VAL A 331 -18.90 2.56 -13.28
C VAL A 331 -20.01 2.36 -14.30
N TYR A 332 -20.62 1.18 -14.30
CA TYR A 332 -21.76 0.89 -15.15
C TYR A 332 -23.04 1.29 -14.43
N CYS A 333 -23.86 2.08 -15.10
CA CYS A 333 -25.14 2.56 -14.61
C CYS A 333 -26.25 2.17 -15.58
N GLU A 334 -27.51 2.36 -15.21
CA GLU A 334 -28.68 2.03 -16.05
C GLU A 334 -28.68 2.71 -17.42
N GLY A 335 -28.31 3.99 -17.46
CA GLY A 335 -28.36 4.84 -18.65
C GLY A 335 -27.01 5.04 -19.35
N GLY A 336 -25.97 4.31 -18.96
CA GLY A 336 -24.64 4.45 -19.57
C GLY A 336 -23.50 4.08 -18.63
N ARG A 337 -22.36 4.78 -18.74
CA ARG A 337 -21.19 4.50 -17.89
C ARG A 337 -20.34 5.73 -17.63
N TYR A 338 -19.64 5.71 -16.50
CA TYR A 338 -18.58 6.66 -16.17
C TYR A 338 -17.22 5.97 -16.23
N GLU A 339 -16.25 6.57 -16.93
CA GLU A 339 -14.88 6.09 -17.07
C GLU A 339 -13.93 7.01 -16.30
N LYS A 340 -13.34 6.53 -15.20
CA LYS A 340 -12.32 7.22 -14.40
C LYS A 340 -10.92 6.82 -14.83
N PHE A 341 -10.04 7.80 -15.01
CA PHE A 341 -8.60 7.58 -15.17
C PHE A 341 -7.81 8.52 -14.24
N TRP A 342 -6.48 8.48 -14.33
CA TRP A 342 -5.63 9.35 -13.54
C TRP A 342 -5.89 10.82 -13.90
N GLY A 343 -6.32 11.63 -12.93
CA GLY A 343 -6.58 13.05 -13.13
C GLY A 343 -7.72 13.34 -14.12
N GLY A 344 -8.83 12.60 -14.07
CA GLY A 344 -10.02 12.95 -14.86
C GLY A 344 -11.01 11.81 -15.02
N GLY A 345 -12.13 12.10 -15.66
CA GLY A 345 -13.09 11.08 -16.06
C GLY A 345 -14.19 11.58 -17.00
N VAL A 346 -14.88 10.64 -17.64
CA VAL A 346 -15.83 10.91 -18.72
C VAL A 346 -17.11 10.09 -18.54
N PHE A 347 -18.26 10.73 -18.69
CA PHE A 347 -19.58 10.10 -18.69
C PHE A 347 -20.05 9.88 -20.13
N PHE A 348 -20.56 8.69 -20.39
CA PHE A 348 -21.12 8.29 -21.67
C PHE A 348 -22.54 7.78 -21.47
N ASP A 349 -23.45 8.11 -22.40
CA ASP A 349 -24.78 7.51 -22.46
C ASP A 349 -24.74 6.03 -22.94
N ALA A 350 -25.93 5.41 -23.02
CA ALA A 350 -26.10 4.01 -23.43
C ALA A 350 -25.59 3.75 -24.86
N GLU A 351 -25.75 4.73 -25.76
CA GLU A 351 -25.25 4.69 -27.13
C GLU A 351 -23.74 4.89 -27.22
N GLY A 352 -23.10 5.31 -26.13
CA GLY A 352 -21.66 5.52 -26.03
C GLY A 352 -21.19 6.90 -26.47
N LYS A 353 -22.11 7.87 -26.61
CA LYS A 353 -21.78 9.27 -26.84
C LYS A 353 -21.35 9.92 -25.52
N LYS A 354 -20.30 10.72 -25.58
CA LYS A 354 -19.81 11.52 -24.44
C LYS A 354 -20.85 12.59 -24.09
N ILE A 355 -21.30 12.60 -22.84
CA ILE A 355 -22.31 13.56 -22.35
C ILE A 355 -21.77 14.53 -21.29
N CYS A 356 -20.70 14.15 -20.57
CA CYS A 356 -20.08 15.00 -19.56
C CYS A 356 -18.62 14.57 -19.36
N GLU A 357 -17.72 15.49 -19.05
CA GLU A 357 -16.34 15.17 -18.71
C GLU A 357 -15.79 16.11 -17.66
N ILE A 358 -14.79 15.63 -16.92
CA ILE A 358 -13.95 16.42 -16.06
C ILE A 358 -12.49 16.09 -16.37
N ALA A 359 -11.76 17.09 -16.82
CA ALA A 359 -10.31 17.02 -16.90
C ALA A 359 -9.74 17.42 -15.54
N GLY A 360 -8.80 16.63 -15.03
CA GLY A 360 -8.08 16.98 -13.80
C GLY A 360 -7.10 18.11 -14.06
N ASN A 361 -6.84 18.86 -13.00
CA ASN A 361 -5.77 19.84 -12.94
C ASN A 361 -4.69 19.29 -11.99
N SER A 362 -3.45 19.16 -12.47
CA SER A 362 -2.33 18.65 -11.67
C SER A 362 -2.02 19.49 -10.43
N GLU A 363 -2.53 20.72 -10.35
CA GLU A 363 -2.48 21.54 -9.13
C GLU A 363 -3.40 21.00 -8.01
N HIS A 364 -4.41 20.21 -8.37
CA HIS A 364 -5.43 19.71 -7.44
C HIS A 364 -5.27 18.22 -7.11
N TYR A 365 -4.49 17.45 -7.87
CA TYR A 365 -4.23 16.03 -7.58
C TYR A 365 -2.75 15.63 -7.52
N GLY A 366 -2.49 14.46 -6.93
CA GLY A 366 -1.16 13.84 -6.91
C GLY A 366 -0.32 14.24 -5.69
N ALA A 367 0.99 14.07 -5.78
CA ALA A 367 1.87 14.19 -4.62
C ALA A 367 1.91 15.59 -4.00
N PHE A 368 1.89 16.65 -4.83
CA PHE A 368 1.96 18.03 -4.36
C PHE A 368 0.79 18.42 -3.44
N PRO A 369 -0.47 18.40 -3.91
CA PRO A 369 -1.60 18.77 -3.06
C PRO A 369 -1.82 17.78 -1.91
N HIS A 370 -1.41 16.52 -2.06
CA HIS A 370 -1.55 15.53 -1.00
C HIS A 370 -0.57 15.75 0.16
N ILE A 371 0.69 16.10 -0.14
CA ILE A 371 1.67 16.48 0.89
C ILE A 371 1.33 17.84 1.50
N GLN A 372 0.86 18.80 0.69
CA GLN A 372 0.37 20.10 1.18
C GLN A 372 -0.76 19.90 2.20
N ASN A 373 -1.75 19.05 1.89
CA ASN A 373 -2.83 18.72 2.82
C ASN A 373 -2.32 18.10 4.13
N PHE A 374 -1.30 17.23 4.08
CA PHE A 374 -0.67 16.72 5.30
C PHE A 374 -0.05 17.85 6.13
N ALA A 375 0.72 18.74 5.49
CA ALA A 375 1.34 19.87 6.16
C ALA A 375 0.32 20.83 6.79
N ASP A 376 -0.80 21.09 6.10
CA ASP A 376 -1.85 21.97 6.61
C ASP A 376 -2.56 21.36 7.81
N ALA A 377 -2.90 20.06 7.75
CA ALA A 377 -3.46 19.33 8.89
C ALA A 377 -2.51 19.31 10.10
N LEU A 378 -1.18 19.21 9.85
CA LEU A 378 -0.18 19.32 10.92
C LEU A 378 -0.17 20.69 11.56
N ARG A 379 -0.17 21.78 10.77
CA ARG A 379 -0.22 23.16 11.29
C ARG A 379 -1.48 23.43 12.10
N ASN A 380 -2.60 22.86 11.66
CA ASN A 380 -3.88 23.02 12.34
C ASN A 380 -4.07 22.05 13.51
N GLY A 381 -3.17 21.06 13.67
CA GLY A 381 -3.32 20.01 14.68
C GLY A 381 -4.58 19.17 14.51
N ASN A 382 -5.10 19.06 13.29
CA ASN A 382 -6.43 18.53 13.02
C ASN A 382 -6.39 17.30 12.11
N GLU A 383 -6.50 16.11 12.70
CA GLU A 383 -6.53 14.85 11.95
C GLU A 383 -7.72 14.79 10.96
N ALA A 384 -8.84 15.43 11.27
CA ALA A 384 -10.04 15.42 10.41
C ALA A 384 -9.83 16.13 9.06
N GLU A 385 -8.77 16.94 8.93
CA GLU A 385 -8.42 17.60 7.68
C GLU A 385 -7.57 16.74 6.74
N LEU A 386 -7.07 15.58 7.20
CA LEU A 386 -6.32 14.67 6.35
C LEU A 386 -7.25 14.04 5.30
N ASN A 387 -6.90 14.21 4.02
CA ASN A 387 -7.62 13.61 2.90
C ASN A 387 -7.52 12.07 2.91
N ALA A 388 -6.50 11.51 3.58
CA ALA A 388 -6.30 10.07 3.68
C ALA A 388 -5.72 9.65 5.04
N GLN A 389 -6.55 9.77 6.09
CA GLN A 389 -6.22 9.26 7.42
C GLN A 389 -5.75 7.79 7.38
N ILE A 390 -4.90 7.42 8.33
CA ILE A 390 -4.34 6.07 8.39
C ILE A 390 -5.41 4.97 8.54
N GLU A 391 -6.51 5.21 9.26
CA GLU A 391 -7.63 4.27 9.34
C GLU A 391 -8.25 4.05 7.95
N THR A 392 -8.45 5.10 7.16
CA THR A 392 -8.91 5.00 5.76
C THR A 392 -7.95 4.14 4.93
N GLY A 393 -6.65 4.40 5.01
CA GLY A 393 -5.62 3.60 4.32
C GLY A 393 -5.61 2.13 4.76
N PHE A 394 -5.81 1.88 6.05
CA PHE A 394 -5.93 0.53 6.59
C PHE A 394 -7.17 -0.19 6.04
N ARG A 395 -8.33 0.47 5.97
CA ARG A 395 -9.52 -0.11 5.30
C ARG A 395 -9.27 -0.41 3.83
N SER A 396 -8.55 0.46 3.12
CA SER A 396 -8.13 0.20 1.73
C SER A 396 -7.29 -1.07 1.59
N SER A 397 -6.52 -1.43 2.61
CA SER A 397 -5.64 -2.60 2.57
C SER A 397 -6.37 -3.92 2.36
N PHE A 398 -7.60 -4.05 2.86
CA PHE A 398 -8.42 -5.24 2.64
C PHE A 398 -8.72 -5.47 1.17
N TRP A 399 -8.92 -4.40 0.40
CA TRP A 399 -9.30 -4.48 -1.00
C TRP A 399 -8.18 -5.03 -1.90
N TYR A 400 -6.92 -4.81 -1.55
CA TYR A 400 -5.78 -5.30 -2.35
C TYR A 400 -4.99 -6.44 -1.70
N ASN A 401 -5.10 -6.64 -0.38
CA ASN A 401 -4.44 -7.76 0.28
C ASN A 401 -5.31 -9.02 0.30
N ALA A 402 -6.62 -8.89 0.51
CA ALA A 402 -7.50 -10.05 0.59
C ALA A 402 -7.51 -10.89 -0.70
N PRO A 403 -7.49 -10.31 -1.92
CA PRO A 403 -7.33 -11.08 -3.15
C PRO A 403 -5.99 -11.85 -3.23
N ASN A 404 -4.90 -11.24 -2.78
CA ASN A 404 -3.59 -11.90 -2.74
C ASN A 404 -3.58 -13.05 -1.73
N MET A 405 -4.21 -12.88 -0.57
CA MET A 405 -4.37 -13.92 0.44
C MET A 405 -5.24 -15.07 -0.09
N ALA A 406 -6.36 -14.74 -0.74
CA ALA A 406 -7.23 -15.72 -1.40
C ALA A 406 -6.46 -16.50 -2.47
N TYR A 407 -5.70 -15.81 -3.33
CA TYR A 407 -4.86 -16.44 -4.35
C TYR A 407 -3.85 -17.43 -3.75
N ARG A 408 -3.19 -17.08 -2.64
CA ARG A 408 -2.20 -17.94 -1.97
C ARG A 408 -2.81 -19.20 -1.34
N LEU A 409 -4.08 -19.15 -0.96
CA LEU A 409 -4.85 -20.32 -0.49
C LEU A 409 -5.49 -21.11 -1.62
N GLY A 410 -5.42 -20.59 -2.84
CA GLY A 410 -6.09 -21.18 -3.98
C GLY A 410 -5.47 -22.49 -4.44
N ARG A 411 -6.26 -23.25 -5.20
CA ARG A 411 -5.84 -24.49 -5.84
C ARG A 411 -5.49 -24.22 -7.29
N LYS A 412 -4.64 -25.08 -7.85
CA LYS A 412 -4.33 -25.03 -9.27
C LYS A 412 -5.60 -25.23 -10.08
N TYR A 413 -5.79 -24.37 -11.07
CA TYR A 413 -6.93 -24.43 -11.97
C TYR A 413 -6.94 -25.77 -12.72
N SER A 414 -8.11 -26.41 -12.74
CA SER A 414 -8.43 -27.54 -13.60
C SER A 414 -9.79 -27.28 -14.24
N LYS A 415 -9.84 -27.30 -15.57
CA LYS A 415 -11.07 -27.05 -16.32
C LYS A 415 -12.18 -28.02 -15.92
N SER A 416 -11.87 -29.32 -15.76
CA SER A 416 -12.86 -30.31 -15.36
C SER A 416 -13.40 -30.08 -13.95
N GLU A 417 -12.52 -29.79 -12.98
CA GLU A 417 -12.94 -29.52 -11.60
C GLU A 417 -13.80 -28.26 -11.51
N VAL A 418 -13.48 -27.23 -12.30
CA VAL A 418 -14.23 -25.97 -12.35
C VAL A 418 -15.60 -26.17 -12.96
N VAL A 419 -15.70 -26.87 -14.10
CA VAL A 419 -17.00 -27.19 -14.71
C VAL A 419 -17.86 -27.98 -13.73
N SER A 420 -17.32 -29.03 -13.12
CA SER A 420 -18.04 -29.81 -12.10
C SER A 420 -18.45 -28.95 -10.90
N PHE A 421 -17.58 -28.09 -10.38
CA PHE A 421 -17.90 -27.18 -9.29
C PHE A 421 -19.04 -26.21 -9.65
N LEU A 422 -19.00 -25.61 -10.83
CA LEU A 422 -20.04 -24.67 -11.29
C LEU A 422 -21.39 -25.38 -11.49
N GLU A 423 -21.37 -26.59 -12.02
CA GLU A 423 -22.56 -27.44 -12.20
C GLU A 423 -23.14 -27.91 -10.86
N GLU A 424 -22.31 -28.42 -9.95
CA GLU A 424 -22.72 -28.95 -8.65
C GLU A 424 -23.23 -27.88 -7.70
N THR A 425 -22.59 -26.71 -7.68
CA THR A 425 -22.93 -25.65 -6.72
C THR A 425 -23.96 -24.66 -7.26
N GLY A 426 -24.30 -24.74 -8.56
CA GLY A 426 -25.13 -23.75 -9.22
C GLY A 426 -24.54 -22.33 -9.18
N LYS A 427 -23.24 -22.18 -8.84
CA LYS A 427 -22.52 -20.90 -8.78
C LYS A 427 -22.13 -20.40 -10.18
N THR A 428 -23.05 -20.51 -11.13
CA THR A 428 -22.94 -19.93 -12.48
C THR A 428 -22.96 -18.40 -12.48
N GLY A 429 -23.15 -17.74 -11.33
CA GLY A 429 -23.06 -16.30 -11.13
C GLY A 429 -21.63 -15.74 -11.21
N CYS A 430 -21.14 -15.09 -10.15
CA CYS A 430 -19.87 -14.33 -10.18
C CYS A 430 -18.64 -15.13 -10.66
N TRP A 431 -18.55 -16.44 -10.41
CA TRP A 431 -17.45 -17.27 -10.93
C TRP A 431 -17.56 -17.51 -12.45
N GLY A 432 -18.77 -17.73 -12.98
CA GLY A 432 -18.99 -17.91 -14.41
C GLY A 432 -18.55 -16.68 -15.21
N GLU A 433 -18.92 -15.49 -14.73
CA GLU A 433 -18.51 -14.21 -15.33
C GLU A 433 -16.99 -14.01 -15.26
N VAL A 434 -16.37 -14.21 -14.10
CA VAL A 434 -14.93 -14.04 -13.90
C VAL A 434 -14.12 -15.01 -14.76
N LEU A 435 -14.54 -16.27 -14.88
CA LEU A 435 -13.85 -17.28 -15.68
C LEU A 435 -13.99 -17.01 -17.17
N SER A 436 -15.20 -16.73 -17.65
CA SER A 436 -15.44 -16.39 -19.06
C SER A 436 -14.61 -15.19 -19.48
N GLU A 437 -14.47 -14.19 -18.61
CA GLU A 437 -13.69 -12.99 -18.89
C GLU A 437 -12.19 -13.25 -18.85
N MET A 438 -11.71 -14.09 -17.92
CA MET A 438 -10.32 -14.53 -17.90
C MET A 438 -9.95 -15.22 -19.21
N GLU A 439 -10.80 -16.14 -19.67
CA GLU A 439 -10.61 -16.87 -20.93
C GLU A 439 -10.56 -15.91 -22.14
N GLU A 440 -11.49 -14.94 -22.22
CA GLU A 440 -11.49 -13.94 -23.30
C GLU A 440 -10.20 -13.11 -23.30
N HIS A 441 -9.75 -12.66 -22.13
CA HIS A 441 -8.54 -11.85 -22.00
C HIS A 441 -7.28 -12.64 -22.35
N LEU A 442 -7.18 -13.89 -21.91
CA LEU A 442 -6.09 -14.79 -22.26
C LEU A 442 -6.05 -15.05 -23.78
N ALA A 443 -7.20 -15.35 -24.39
CA ALA A 443 -7.32 -15.56 -25.83
C ALA A 443 -6.90 -14.32 -26.64
N ASN A 444 -7.24 -13.12 -26.16
CA ASN A 444 -6.79 -11.86 -26.77
C ASN A 444 -5.26 -11.70 -26.78
N ASN A 445 -4.58 -12.31 -25.80
CA ASN A 445 -3.12 -12.35 -25.68
C ASN A 445 -2.49 -13.63 -26.26
N GLN A 446 -3.27 -14.45 -26.98
CA GLN A 446 -2.82 -15.73 -27.56
C GLN A 446 -2.29 -16.71 -26.50
N ILE A 447 -2.87 -16.67 -25.30
CA ILE A 447 -2.58 -17.59 -24.21
C ILE A 447 -3.83 -18.43 -23.98
N ALA A 448 -3.65 -19.74 -23.81
CA ALA A 448 -4.73 -20.62 -23.39
C ALA A 448 -4.81 -20.66 -21.86
N MET A 449 -6.03 -20.82 -21.33
CA MET A 449 -6.23 -21.09 -19.92
C MET A 449 -5.91 -22.55 -19.62
N GLU A 450 -4.62 -22.87 -19.52
CA GLU A 450 -4.13 -24.23 -19.31
C GLU A 450 -4.27 -24.68 -17.85
N ASP A 451 -4.56 -25.96 -17.67
CA ASP A 451 -4.58 -26.60 -16.35
C ASP A 451 -3.21 -26.44 -15.66
N GLY A 452 -3.23 -26.08 -14.37
CA GLY A 452 -2.00 -25.85 -13.58
C GLY A 452 -1.34 -24.47 -13.75
N ALA A 453 -1.64 -23.74 -14.83
CA ALA A 453 -1.04 -22.42 -15.08
C ALA A 453 -1.64 -21.32 -14.20
N PHE A 454 -2.91 -21.47 -13.82
CA PHE A 454 -3.65 -20.52 -12.99
C PHE A 454 -3.93 -21.09 -11.60
N THR A 455 -4.21 -20.20 -10.66
CA THR A 455 -4.62 -20.55 -9.30
C THR A 455 -5.97 -19.89 -9.05
N MET A 456 -6.95 -20.69 -8.62
CA MET A 456 -8.30 -20.26 -8.30
C MET A 456 -8.48 -20.32 -6.78
N SER A 457 -8.85 -19.19 -6.17
CA SER A 457 -9.01 -19.09 -4.72
C SER A 457 -10.30 -19.76 -4.23
N PRO A 458 -10.38 -20.13 -2.94
CA PRO A 458 -11.67 -20.18 -2.27
C PRO A 458 -12.36 -18.81 -2.28
N CYS A 459 -13.66 -18.78 -2.01
CA CYS A 459 -14.36 -17.53 -1.69
C CYS A 459 -14.12 -17.24 -0.20
N LEU A 460 -13.35 -16.20 0.11
CA LEU A 460 -13.09 -15.82 1.49
C LEU A 460 -14.13 -14.81 1.97
N GLU A 461 -14.66 -15.00 3.16
CA GLU A 461 -15.58 -14.06 3.81
C GLU A 461 -14.85 -13.23 4.87
N LEU A 462 -15.24 -11.96 5.01
CA LEU A 462 -14.59 -10.97 5.88
C LEU A 462 -15.63 -10.31 6.78
N ASP A 463 -15.28 -10.19 8.06
CA ASP A 463 -16.06 -9.46 9.04
C ASP A 463 -15.46 -8.07 9.28
N ALA A 464 -16.24 -7.03 8.99
CA ALA A 464 -15.80 -5.64 9.09
C ALA A 464 -15.57 -5.13 10.51
N GLN A 465 -16.22 -5.75 11.51
CA GLN A 465 -16.11 -5.35 12.92
C GLN A 465 -14.87 -5.96 13.55
N THR A 466 -14.60 -7.23 13.26
CA THR A 466 -13.46 -7.97 13.82
C THR A 466 -12.20 -7.85 12.97
N GLU A 467 -12.33 -7.43 11.71
CA GLU A 467 -11.22 -7.32 10.74
C GLU A 467 -10.54 -8.65 10.44
N ARG A 468 -11.30 -9.74 10.54
CA ARG A 468 -10.84 -11.10 10.33
C ARG A 468 -11.62 -11.79 9.23
N PHE A 469 -11.00 -12.80 8.65
CA PHE A 469 -11.71 -13.75 7.82
C PHE A 469 -12.63 -14.61 8.69
N VAL A 470 -13.79 -14.94 8.16
CA VAL A 470 -14.82 -15.78 8.80
C VAL A 470 -15.31 -16.84 7.82
N GLY A 471 -16.05 -17.83 8.32
CA GLY A 471 -16.58 -18.92 7.53
C GLY A 471 -15.52 -19.94 7.10
N ASP A 472 -15.73 -20.54 5.94
CA ASP A 472 -14.86 -21.58 5.41
C ASP A 472 -13.48 -21.02 5.04
N SER A 473 -12.42 -21.78 5.31
CA SER A 473 -11.02 -21.35 5.12
C SER A 473 -10.55 -20.17 5.99
N ALA A 474 -11.35 -19.71 6.95
CA ALA A 474 -11.01 -18.59 7.83
C ALA A 474 -9.72 -18.82 8.63
N GLU A 475 -9.46 -20.05 9.11
CA GLU A 475 -8.26 -20.34 9.89
C GLU A 475 -6.98 -20.09 9.08
N ASP A 476 -6.86 -20.68 7.88
CA ASP A 476 -5.69 -20.51 7.02
C ASP A 476 -5.57 -19.08 6.47
N ALA A 477 -6.71 -18.43 6.20
CA ALA A 477 -6.76 -17.03 5.76
C ALA A 477 -6.30 -16.07 6.87
N ASN A 478 -6.76 -16.28 8.10
CA ASN A 478 -6.32 -15.49 9.24
C ASN A 478 -4.84 -15.76 9.55
N ARG A 479 -4.35 -17.00 9.47
CA ARG A 479 -2.92 -17.31 9.61
C ARG A 479 -2.06 -16.56 8.58
N SER A 480 -2.58 -16.38 7.37
CA SER A 480 -1.92 -15.59 6.31
C SER A 480 -2.03 -14.07 6.49
N ALA A 481 -3.06 -13.61 7.21
CA ALA A 481 -3.29 -12.20 7.55
C ALA A 481 -2.66 -11.78 8.88
N GLU A 482 -2.21 -12.74 9.68
CA GLU A 482 -1.52 -12.55 10.94
C GLU A 482 -0.07 -12.10 10.72
N MET A 483 0.60 -11.83 11.84
CA MET A 483 1.94 -11.26 11.90
C MET A 483 2.97 -12.08 11.13
N ARG A 484 3.89 -11.41 10.44
CA ARG A 484 5.03 -12.07 9.80
C ARG A 484 5.93 -12.73 10.86
N PRO A 485 6.75 -13.73 10.48
CA PRO A 485 7.74 -14.30 11.39
C PRO A 485 8.62 -13.21 12.00
N LYS A 486 8.82 -13.29 13.32
CA LYS A 486 9.59 -12.30 14.08
C LYS A 486 11.06 -12.31 13.64
N ARG A 487 11.63 -11.12 13.40
CA ARG A 487 13.04 -10.95 13.03
C ARG A 487 13.77 -10.06 14.03
N GLY A 488 14.06 -10.61 15.20
CA GLY A 488 14.85 -9.93 16.24
C GLY A 488 14.33 -8.54 16.57
N VAL A 489 15.18 -7.53 16.43
CA VAL A 489 14.84 -6.13 16.72
C VAL A 489 13.84 -5.51 15.74
N PHE A 490 13.52 -6.17 14.62
CA PHE A 490 12.57 -5.67 13.61
C PHE A 490 11.16 -6.25 13.79
N GLU A 491 10.82 -6.67 14.99
CA GLU A 491 9.48 -7.12 15.32
C GLU A 491 8.50 -5.93 15.33
N VAL A 492 7.36 -6.07 14.64
CA VAL A 492 6.25 -5.11 14.74
C VAL A 492 5.63 -5.24 16.13
N PRO A 493 5.66 -4.18 16.97
CA PRO A 493 5.16 -4.30 18.32
C PRO A 493 3.63 -4.30 18.34
N GLU A 494 3.05 -5.03 19.30
CA GLU A 494 1.63 -4.88 19.63
C GLU A 494 1.41 -3.52 20.31
N VAL A 495 0.45 -2.76 19.78
CA VAL A 495 0.08 -1.44 20.28
C VAL A 495 -1.32 -1.51 20.86
N LEU A 496 -1.36 -1.66 22.19
CA LEU A 496 -2.59 -1.62 22.97
C LEU A 496 -3.07 -0.17 23.11
N LEU A 497 -4.35 0.05 22.79
CA LEU A 497 -5.08 1.33 22.91
C LEU A 497 -5.41 1.68 24.36
#